data_AF-A0A5C3FUU4-F1
#
_entry.id   AF-A0A5C3FUU4-F1
#
_cell.length_a   1.000
_cell.length_b   1.000
_cell.length_c   1.000
_cell.angle_alpha   90.00
_cell.angle_beta   90.00
_cell.angle_gamma   90.00
#
_symmetry.space_group_name_H-M   'P 1'
#
loop_
_entity.id
_entity.type
_entity.pdbx_description
1 polymer ?
#
loop_
_entity_poly.entity_id
_entity_poly.type
_entity_poly.pdbx_seq_one_letter_code
_entity_poly.pdbx_strand_id
1 'polypeptide(L)'
;MSVDGRAFTYVNQLASSAEEPCERFDWFECACCPPNVMRTFGCLQGYFFGSLSSRTSDLAIHQIFAGRIDYLGNKVHMRTNYPHDGQVNIRVEAISPSATIWLRVPGWARSTYTFSGDVQMVNGYIAIEKPGEYKLSLQLRPRLLYSHPDSGPSRVSLAYGPLIYCIEDIDNPWIDDLPEREQHFKHLCFDLPADPSQISVLGQDSDGIIKLRVAAAGYTLKVEDARGFASAFEQDKQPGFYEEAGQGHDLVFIPYFYRCNRKGTKGRMRTSLRVKP
;
A
#
# COMPACT_ATOMS: atom_id res chain seq x y z
N MET A 1 12.93 5.53 -3.12
CA MET A 1 13.58 5.53 -4.44
C MET A 1 12.54 5.94 -5.48
N SER A 2 12.92 6.69 -6.50
CA SER A 2 12.10 7.01 -7.67
C SER A 2 11.95 5.78 -8.56
N VAL A 3 10.96 5.82 -9.45
CA VAL A 3 10.70 4.73 -10.41
C VAL A 3 11.83 4.52 -11.41
N ASP A 4 12.56 5.57 -11.76
CA ASP A 4 13.75 5.50 -12.63
C ASP A 4 15.04 5.11 -11.87
N GLY A 5 14.97 4.94 -10.55
CA GLY A 5 16.09 4.54 -9.70
C GLY A 5 17.13 5.64 -9.44
N ARG A 6 16.86 6.90 -9.80
CA ARG A 6 17.86 7.99 -9.75
C ARG A 6 17.77 8.88 -8.51
N ALA A 7 16.60 8.94 -7.87
CA ALA A 7 16.36 9.79 -6.71
C ALA A 7 15.81 8.99 -5.53
N PHE A 8 16.03 9.48 -4.32
CA PHE A 8 15.81 8.76 -3.08
C PHE A 8 15.12 9.64 -2.04
N THR A 9 14.52 8.99 -1.05
CA THR A 9 13.96 9.64 0.13
C THR A 9 14.73 9.13 1.34
N TYR A 10 15.17 10.02 2.22
CA TYR A 10 15.71 9.59 3.52
C TYR A 10 14.55 9.24 4.45
N VAL A 11 13.61 10.16 4.59
CA VAL A 11 12.38 9.99 5.36
C VAL A 11 11.26 9.47 4.46
N ASN A 12 10.56 8.42 4.90
CA ASN A 12 9.39 7.89 4.22
C ASN A 12 8.12 8.32 4.95
N GLN A 13 7.80 9.61 4.87
CA GLN A 13 6.67 10.20 5.58
C GLN A 13 5.32 9.67 5.09
N LEU A 14 4.40 9.46 6.03
CA LEU A 14 3.00 9.09 5.75
C LEU A 14 2.08 10.32 5.59
N ALA A 15 2.61 11.51 5.88
CA ALA A 15 1.94 12.79 5.70
C ALA A 15 3.00 13.88 5.54
N SER A 16 2.91 14.66 4.46
CA SER A 16 3.73 15.86 4.25
C SER A 16 3.20 17.05 5.05
N SER A 17 4.02 18.09 5.20
CA SER A 17 3.61 19.44 5.59
C SER A 17 4.27 20.50 4.70
N ALA A 18 3.95 21.78 4.93
CA ALA A 18 4.58 22.88 4.20
C ALA A 18 6.09 22.97 4.50
N GLU A 19 6.49 22.62 5.73
CA GLU A 19 7.87 22.59 6.19
C GLU A 19 8.62 21.34 5.72
N GLU A 20 7.91 20.23 5.52
CA GLU A 20 8.48 18.96 5.04
C GLU A 20 7.64 18.39 3.88
N PRO A 21 7.72 19.00 2.68
CA PRO A 21 7.07 18.48 1.49
C PRO A 21 7.66 17.12 1.10
N CYS A 22 6.87 16.31 0.40
CA CYS A 22 7.34 15.05 -0.14
C CYS A 22 8.22 15.26 -1.36
N GLU A 23 9.51 15.04 -1.19
CA GLU A 23 10.48 15.22 -2.25
C GLU A 23 11.46 14.03 -2.32
N ARG A 24 12.04 13.85 -3.50
CA ARG A 24 13.15 12.92 -3.71
C ARG A 24 14.39 13.70 -4.11
N PHE A 25 15.54 13.24 -3.63
CA PHE A 25 16.84 13.85 -3.89
C PHE A 25 17.76 12.86 -4.57
N ASP A 26 18.60 13.33 -5.47
CA ASP A 26 19.56 12.48 -6.18
C ASP A 26 20.53 11.83 -5.18
N TRP A 27 20.99 12.59 -4.18
CA TRP A 27 21.93 12.12 -3.17
C TRP A 27 21.81 12.88 -1.84
N PHE A 28 22.49 12.38 -0.81
CA PHE A 28 22.55 12.98 0.53
C PHE A 28 23.99 13.05 1.02
N GLU A 29 24.30 14.00 1.91
CA GLU A 29 25.61 14.04 2.58
C GLU A 29 25.83 12.78 3.42
N CYS A 30 24.82 12.36 4.18
CA CYS A 30 24.77 11.06 4.84
C CYS A 30 24.02 10.03 3.95
N ALA A 31 24.75 9.41 3.02
CA ALA A 31 24.16 8.55 1.98
C ALA A 31 23.94 7.09 2.40
N CYS A 32 23.34 6.82 3.56
CA CYS A 32 23.05 5.44 3.97
C CYS A 32 21.86 4.82 3.20
N CYS A 33 20.87 5.64 2.78
CA CYS A 33 19.63 5.15 2.17
C CYS A 33 19.82 4.56 0.75
N PRO A 34 20.49 5.25 -0.21
CA PRO A 34 20.64 4.71 -1.56
C PRO A 34 21.31 3.32 -1.62
N PRO A 35 22.50 3.09 -1.04
CA PRO A 35 23.14 1.78 -1.07
C PRO A 35 22.35 0.72 -0.29
N ASN A 36 21.61 1.10 0.76
CA ASN A 36 20.79 0.16 1.51
C ASN A 36 19.59 -0.36 0.70
N VAL A 37 18.92 0.50 -0.08
CA VAL A 37 17.88 0.06 -1.01
C VAL A 37 18.51 -0.79 -2.11
N MET A 38 19.60 -0.35 -2.72
CA MET A 38 20.26 -1.10 -3.82
C MET A 38 20.69 -2.50 -3.39
N ARG A 39 21.33 -2.68 -2.23
CA ARG A 39 21.71 -4.02 -1.74
C ARG A 39 20.49 -4.90 -1.46
N THR A 40 19.40 -4.30 -0.97
CA THR A 40 18.15 -5.04 -0.69
C THR A 40 17.55 -5.55 -2.00
N PHE A 41 17.55 -4.75 -3.06
CA PHE A 41 17.13 -5.17 -4.39
C PHE A 41 18.07 -6.25 -4.97
N GLY A 42 19.38 -6.09 -4.81
CA GLY A 42 20.37 -7.08 -5.25
C GLY A 42 20.21 -8.46 -4.59
N CYS A 43 19.69 -8.50 -3.37
CA CYS A 43 19.45 -9.74 -2.63
C CYS A 43 17.96 -10.08 -2.46
N LEU A 44 17.05 -9.41 -3.19
CA LEU A 44 15.60 -9.46 -2.94
C LEU A 44 15.03 -10.88 -3.04
N GLN A 45 15.56 -11.68 -3.98
CA GLN A 45 15.18 -13.08 -4.19
C GLN A 45 15.35 -13.95 -2.93
N GLY A 46 16.32 -13.64 -2.06
CA GLY A 46 16.54 -14.37 -0.81
C GLY A 46 15.42 -14.21 0.22
N TYR A 47 14.52 -13.24 0.03
CA TYR A 47 13.34 -13.03 0.86
C TYR A 47 12.07 -13.68 0.27
N PHE A 48 12.15 -14.24 -0.94
CA PHE A 48 10.97 -14.73 -1.65
C PHE A 48 10.65 -16.17 -1.31
N PHE A 49 11.66 -16.98 -1.01
CA PHE A 49 11.50 -18.38 -0.67
C PHE A 49 12.70 -18.89 0.15
N GLY A 50 12.53 -20.03 0.81
CA GLY A 50 13.60 -20.69 1.56
C GLY A 50 13.17 -22.02 2.15
N SER A 51 14.13 -22.76 2.70
CA SER A 51 13.87 -24.00 3.45
C SER A 51 13.42 -23.72 4.89
N LEU A 52 12.69 -24.66 5.49
CA LEU A 52 12.35 -24.58 6.91
C LEU A 52 13.51 -25.13 7.74
N SER A 53 13.77 -24.52 8.91
CA SER A 53 14.84 -24.96 9.82
C SER A 53 14.65 -26.40 10.31
N SER A 54 13.40 -26.82 10.57
CA SER A 54 13.05 -28.17 11.01
C SER A 54 12.81 -29.17 9.88
N ARG A 55 12.63 -28.69 8.64
CA ARG A 55 12.36 -29.50 7.44
C ARG A 55 13.16 -28.93 6.27
N THR A 56 14.45 -29.27 6.22
CA THR A 56 15.41 -28.64 5.30
C THR A 56 15.17 -28.98 3.82
N SER A 57 14.46 -30.08 3.53
CA SER A 57 14.05 -30.46 2.18
C SER A 57 12.81 -29.70 1.67
N ASP A 58 11.98 -29.18 2.58
CA ASP A 58 10.78 -28.42 2.24
C ASP A 58 11.15 -27.05 1.64
N LEU A 59 10.27 -26.53 0.79
CA LEU A 59 10.40 -25.21 0.18
C LEU A 59 9.21 -24.33 0.62
N ALA A 60 9.45 -23.28 1.39
CA ALA A 60 8.46 -22.24 1.62
C ALA A 60 8.60 -21.10 0.61
N ILE A 61 7.50 -20.74 -0.03
CA ILE A 61 7.38 -19.60 -0.94
C ILE A 61 6.61 -18.50 -0.20
N HIS A 62 7.33 -17.44 0.17
CA HIS A 62 6.85 -16.32 0.95
C HIS A 62 6.37 -15.15 0.09
N GLN A 63 6.84 -14.98 -1.13
CA GLN A 63 6.37 -13.91 -2.01
C GLN A 63 5.78 -14.49 -3.30
N ILE A 64 4.74 -13.85 -3.81
CA ILE A 64 4.18 -14.15 -5.12
C ILE A 64 4.91 -13.27 -6.12
N PHE A 65 5.49 -13.90 -7.14
CA PHE A 65 6.28 -13.22 -8.18
C PHE A 65 6.23 -14.03 -9.47
N ALA A 66 6.53 -13.37 -10.59
CA ALA A 66 6.77 -14.05 -11.85
C ALA A 66 8.23 -14.53 -11.91
N GLY A 67 8.45 -15.84 -12.05
CA GLY A 67 9.81 -16.37 -12.06
C GLY A 67 9.88 -17.88 -11.87
N ARG A 68 11.12 -18.39 -11.79
CA ARG A 68 11.42 -19.81 -11.57
C ARG A 68 12.25 -19.97 -10.29
N ILE A 69 11.96 -21.03 -9.55
CA ILE A 69 12.69 -21.49 -8.38
C ILE A 69 13.29 -22.85 -8.73
N ASP A 70 14.61 -22.98 -8.59
CA ASP A 70 15.33 -24.26 -8.56
C ASP A 70 16.12 -24.29 -7.26
N TYR A 71 15.60 -24.98 -6.24
CA TYR A 71 16.12 -24.93 -4.87
C TYR A 71 15.97 -26.27 -4.15
N LEU A 72 17.10 -26.86 -3.75
CA LEU A 72 17.17 -28.13 -3.01
C LEU A 72 16.38 -29.28 -3.67
N GLY A 73 16.41 -29.33 -5.02
CA GLY A 73 15.70 -30.35 -5.81
C GLY A 73 14.22 -30.04 -6.07
N ASN A 74 13.69 -28.94 -5.52
CA ASN A 74 12.34 -28.46 -5.82
C ASN A 74 12.38 -27.49 -7.00
N LYS A 75 11.48 -27.68 -7.96
CA LYS A 75 11.38 -26.85 -9.17
C LYS A 75 9.99 -26.29 -9.34
N VAL A 76 9.85 -24.96 -9.28
CA VAL A 76 8.57 -24.25 -9.35
C VAL A 76 8.67 -23.09 -10.32
N HIS A 77 7.69 -22.93 -11.19
CA HIS A 77 7.57 -21.79 -12.09
C HIS A 77 6.24 -21.09 -11.85
N MET A 78 6.29 -19.80 -11.54
CA MET A 78 5.12 -18.96 -11.34
C MET A 78 5.00 -17.94 -12.46
N ARG A 79 3.79 -17.80 -13.00
CA ARG A 79 3.41 -16.77 -13.99
C ARG A 79 2.24 -15.97 -13.45
N THR A 80 2.43 -14.67 -13.31
CA THR A 80 1.44 -13.76 -12.71
C THR A 80 1.75 -12.32 -13.10
N ASN A 81 0.73 -11.46 -13.07
CA ASN A 81 0.88 -10.00 -13.11
C ASN A 81 0.66 -9.37 -11.72
N TYR A 82 0.80 -10.15 -10.66
CA TYR A 82 0.75 -9.67 -9.28
C TYR A 82 1.83 -8.60 -9.05
N PRO A 83 1.52 -7.47 -8.37
CA PRO A 83 0.33 -7.22 -7.57
C PRO A 83 -0.85 -6.55 -8.30
N HIS A 84 -0.79 -6.38 -9.62
CA HIS A 84 -1.86 -5.74 -10.41
C HIS A 84 -3.02 -6.68 -10.71
N ASP A 85 -2.74 -7.98 -10.78
CA ASP A 85 -3.74 -9.03 -10.96
C ASP A 85 -3.55 -10.14 -9.92
N GLY A 86 -4.66 -10.75 -9.53
CA GLY A 86 -4.71 -11.79 -8.49
C GLY A 86 -4.42 -13.21 -8.98
N GLN A 87 -4.31 -13.43 -10.29
CA GLN A 87 -4.10 -14.77 -10.86
C GLN A 87 -2.64 -15.17 -10.83
N VAL A 88 -2.37 -16.34 -10.26
CA VAL A 88 -1.05 -16.94 -10.19
C VAL A 88 -1.13 -18.35 -10.75
N ASN A 89 -0.51 -18.56 -11.91
CA ASN A 89 -0.35 -19.88 -12.48
C ASN A 89 0.96 -20.48 -11.97
N ILE A 90 0.89 -21.63 -11.32
CA ILE A 90 2.01 -22.28 -10.63
C ILE A 90 2.22 -23.64 -11.28
N ARG A 91 3.41 -23.86 -11.84
CA ARG A 91 3.83 -25.17 -12.35
C ARG A 91 4.89 -25.72 -11.42
N VAL A 92 4.57 -26.80 -10.73
CA VAL A 92 5.52 -27.56 -9.93
C VAL A 92 6.07 -28.69 -10.80
N GLU A 93 7.33 -28.57 -11.19
CA GLU A 93 7.99 -29.50 -12.09
C GLU A 93 8.64 -30.66 -11.32
N ALA A 94 9.16 -30.39 -10.12
CA ALA A 94 9.77 -31.39 -9.27
C ALA A 94 9.60 -31.02 -7.79
N ILE A 95 9.43 -32.04 -6.96
CA ILE A 95 9.47 -31.94 -5.50
C ILE A 95 10.50 -32.95 -5.02
N SER A 96 11.40 -32.51 -4.13
CA SER A 96 12.43 -33.38 -3.54
C SER A 96 11.78 -34.51 -2.71
N PRO A 97 12.40 -35.70 -2.59
CA PRO A 97 11.82 -36.80 -1.79
C PRO A 97 11.46 -36.35 -0.37
N SER A 98 10.24 -36.68 0.07
CA SER A 98 9.68 -36.30 1.39
C SER A 98 9.56 -34.80 1.65
N ALA A 99 9.71 -33.95 0.62
CA ALA A 99 9.53 -32.51 0.73
C ALA A 99 8.07 -32.09 0.48
N THR A 100 7.69 -30.98 1.10
CA THR A 100 6.46 -30.25 0.79
C THR A 100 6.81 -28.86 0.28
N ILE A 101 6.10 -28.37 -0.74
CA ILE A 101 6.13 -26.96 -1.13
C ILE A 101 5.03 -26.22 -0.35
N TRP A 102 5.40 -25.20 0.40
CA TRP A 102 4.51 -24.37 1.19
C TRP A 102 4.30 -23.02 0.51
N LEU A 103 3.13 -22.79 -0.08
CA LEU A 103 2.80 -21.54 -0.76
C LEU A 103 2.02 -20.59 0.15
N ARG A 104 2.57 -19.40 0.46
CA ARG A 104 1.88 -18.43 1.33
C ARG A 104 0.62 -17.88 0.67
N VAL A 105 -0.49 -17.89 1.41
CA VAL A 105 -1.65 -17.04 1.14
C VAL A 105 -1.55 -15.77 1.98
N PRO A 106 -1.49 -14.57 1.37
CA PRO A 106 -1.43 -13.32 2.11
C PRO A 106 -2.56 -13.18 3.11
N GLY A 107 -2.27 -12.66 4.31
CA GLY A 107 -3.26 -12.51 5.40
C GLY A 107 -4.54 -11.79 4.97
N TRP A 108 -4.40 -10.77 4.13
CA TRP A 108 -5.53 -10.00 3.59
C TRP A 108 -6.41 -10.77 2.58
N ALA A 109 -5.92 -11.88 2.02
CA ALA A 109 -6.61 -12.69 1.04
C ALA A 109 -7.16 -14.01 1.62
N ARG A 110 -6.87 -14.33 2.89
CA ARG A 110 -7.15 -15.65 3.48
C ARG A 110 -8.62 -16.07 3.42
N SER A 111 -9.56 -15.13 3.41
CA SER A 111 -10.99 -15.41 3.33
C SER A 111 -11.57 -15.37 1.90
N THR A 112 -10.74 -15.05 0.89
CA THR A 112 -11.22 -14.71 -0.46
C THR A 112 -10.33 -15.27 -1.58
N TYR A 113 -9.49 -16.25 -1.28
CA TYR A 113 -8.67 -16.94 -2.28
C TYR A 113 -9.36 -18.19 -2.81
N THR A 114 -9.00 -18.60 -4.02
CA THR A 114 -9.30 -19.95 -4.53
C THR A 114 -8.00 -20.62 -4.97
N PHE A 115 -7.95 -21.94 -4.83
CA PHE A 115 -6.83 -22.76 -5.26
C PHE A 115 -7.35 -24.00 -5.99
N SER A 116 -6.73 -24.37 -7.12
CA SER A 116 -7.24 -25.46 -7.97
C SER A 116 -6.88 -26.87 -7.50
N GLY A 117 -5.97 -27.02 -6.53
CA GLY A 117 -5.58 -28.30 -5.94
C GLY A 117 -6.23 -28.54 -4.58
N ASP A 118 -5.89 -29.66 -3.95
CA ASP A 118 -6.29 -29.96 -2.58
C ASP A 118 -5.73 -28.90 -1.63
N VAL A 119 -6.59 -28.36 -0.76
CA VAL A 119 -6.21 -27.29 0.16
C VAL A 119 -5.99 -27.87 1.54
N GLN A 120 -4.72 -28.05 1.90
CA GLN A 120 -4.31 -28.20 3.29
C GLN A 120 -3.55 -26.94 3.73
N MET A 121 -4.23 -26.10 4.52
CA MET A 121 -3.70 -24.83 5.01
C MET A 121 -3.05 -25.01 6.38
N VAL A 122 -1.76 -24.67 6.50
CA VAL A 122 -1.04 -24.66 7.78
C VAL A 122 -0.44 -23.27 7.98
N ASN A 123 -0.88 -22.56 9.02
CA ASN A 123 -0.37 -21.24 9.39
C ASN A 123 -0.36 -20.20 8.23
N GLY A 124 -1.31 -20.31 7.29
CA GLY A 124 -1.39 -19.42 6.12
C GLY A 124 -0.58 -19.85 4.91
N TYR A 125 -0.10 -21.10 4.88
CA TYR A 125 0.55 -21.71 3.72
C TYR A 125 -0.26 -22.91 3.22
N ILE A 126 -0.43 -23.01 1.91
CA ILE A 126 -0.99 -24.18 1.22
C ILE A 126 0.13 -25.20 1.02
N ALA A 127 -0.09 -26.44 1.46
CA ALA A 127 0.80 -27.56 1.16
C ALA A 127 0.58 -28.06 -0.27
N ILE A 128 1.66 -28.19 -1.03
CA ILE A 128 1.69 -28.84 -2.35
C ILE A 128 2.70 -29.99 -2.28
N GLU A 129 2.19 -31.21 -2.40
CA GLU A 129 2.96 -32.44 -2.17
C GLU A 129 3.16 -33.27 -3.45
N LYS A 130 2.60 -32.82 -4.57
CA LYS A 130 2.73 -33.50 -5.87
C LYS A 130 3.15 -32.51 -6.96
N PRO A 131 4.01 -32.91 -7.90
CA PRO A 131 4.21 -32.15 -9.14
C PRO A 131 2.90 -32.00 -9.91
N GLY A 132 2.74 -30.88 -10.62
CA GLY A 132 1.51 -30.56 -11.34
C GLY A 132 1.36 -29.08 -11.66
N GLU A 133 0.20 -28.74 -12.24
CA GLU A 133 -0.20 -27.36 -12.51
C GLU A 133 -1.30 -26.94 -11.55
N TYR A 134 -1.14 -25.75 -10.97
CA TYR A 134 -2.04 -25.19 -9.98
C TYR A 134 -2.34 -23.73 -10.32
N LYS A 135 -3.54 -23.29 -9.94
CA LYS A 135 -3.98 -21.90 -10.05
C LYS A 135 -4.34 -21.39 -8.66
N LEU A 136 -3.70 -20.30 -8.25
CA LEU A 136 -4.09 -19.52 -7.09
C LEU A 136 -4.73 -18.23 -7.60
N SER A 137 -5.97 -17.95 -7.20
CA SER A 137 -6.63 -16.67 -7.46
C SER A 137 -6.80 -15.94 -6.15
N LEU A 138 -6.19 -14.76 -6.03
CA LEU A 138 -6.37 -13.86 -4.90
C LEU A 138 -7.36 -12.76 -5.28
N GLN A 139 -8.44 -12.59 -4.50
CA GLN A 139 -9.36 -11.49 -4.76
C GLN A 139 -8.72 -10.14 -4.40
N LEU A 140 -8.32 -9.38 -5.41
CA LEU A 140 -7.85 -8.01 -5.23
C LEU A 140 -9.06 -7.06 -5.16
N ARG A 141 -9.32 -6.51 -3.98
CA ARG A 141 -10.36 -5.50 -3.75
C ARG A 141 -9.84 -4.37 -2.88
N PRO A 142 -10.41 -3.16 -3.00
CA PRO A 142 -10.14 -2.08 -2.05
C PRO A 142 -10.46 -2.51 -0.61
N ARG A 143 -9.59 -2.13 0.31
CA ARG A 143 -9.71 -2.41 1.75
C ARG A 143 -9.47 -1.14 2.54
N LEU A 144 -10.31 -0.91 3.53
CA LEU A 144 -10.15 0.15 4.52
C LEU A 144 -9.35 -0.40 5.70
N LEU A 145 -8.24 0.25 6.02
CA LEU A 145 -7.37 -0.11 7.13
C LEU A 145 -7.50 0.96 8.21
N TYR A 146 -8.05 0.57 9.36
CA TYR A 146 -8.27 1.46 10.49
C TYR A 146 -7.09 1.46 11.44
N SER A 147 -6.80 2.62 12.01
CA SER A 147 -5.84 2.74 13.10
C SER A 147 -6.37 2.05 14.36
N HIS A 148 -5.46 1.55 15.21
CA HIS A 148 -5.85 0.99 16.51
C HIS A 148 -6.55 2.07 17.35
N PRO A 149 -7.60 1.77 18.13
CA PRO A 149 -8.30 2.78 18.95
C PRO A 149 -7.38 3.59 19.88
N ASP A 150 -6.33 2.97 20.40
CA ASP A 150 -5.37 3.63 21.31
C ASP A 150 -4.42 4.64 20.61
N SER A 151 -4.43 4.70 19.28
CA SER A 151 -3.60 5.66 18.52
C SER A 151 -4.18 7.08 18.47
N GLY A 152 -5.32 7.31 19.14
CA GLY A 152 -6.02 8.58 19.15
C GLY A 152 -7.20 8.62 18.16
N PRO A 153 -7.48 9.76 17.51
CA PRO A 153 -8.62 9.89 16.62
C PRO A 153 -8.63 8.84 15.52
N SER A 154 -9.80 8.28 15.23
CA SER A 154 -9.95 7.24 14.19
C SER A 154 -9.42 7.74 12.84
N ARG A 155 -8.44 7.00 12.30
CA ARG A 155 -7.92 7.24 10.96
C ARG A 155 -8.05 6.01 10.09
N VAL A 156 -8.10 6.26 8.79
CA VAL A 156 -8.30 5.23 7.78
C VAL A 156 -7.28 5.41 6.66
N SER A 157 -6.75 4.29 6.17
CA SER A 157 -5.89 4.21 4.99
C SER A 157 -6.48 3.21 4.00
N LEU A 158 -6.24 3.42 2.70
CA LEU A 158 -6.71 2.50 1.67
C LEU A 158 -5.60 1.51 1.28
N ALA A 159 -6.00 0.28 0.98
CA ALA A 159 -5.13 -0.73 0.42
C ALA A 159 -5.82 -1.49 -0.73
N TYR A 160 -5.04 -1.93 -1.71
CA TYR A 160 -5.48 -2.82 -2.78
C TYR A 160 -4.44 -3.91 -2.97
N GLY A 161 -4.81 -5.16 -2.68
CA GLY A 161 -3.86 -6.26 -2.56
C GLY A 161 -2.80 -5.96 -1.48
N PRO A 162 -1.49 -6.10 -1.78
CA PRO A 162 -0.41 -5.78 -0.86
C PRO A 162 -0.06 -4.27 -0.81
N LEU A 163 -0.64 -3.46 -1.70
CA LEU A 163 -0.24 -2.06 -1.86
C LEU A 163 -1.06 -1.15 -0.94
N ILE A 164 -0.37 -0.26 -0.23
CA ILE A 164 -0.96 0.85 0.53
C ILE A 164 -1.04 2.07 -0.39
N TYR A 165 -2.10 2.85 -0.24
CA TYR A 165 -2.41 3.99 -1.10
C TYR A 165 -2.30 5.31 -0.34
N CYS A 166 -1.99 6.38 -1.07
CA CYS A 166 -1.99 7.75 -0.56
C CYS A 166 -2.66 8.71 -1.54
N ILE A 167 -3.10 9.85 -1.03
CA ILE A 167 -3.54 10.99 -1.85
C ILE A 167 -2.33 11.86 -2.20
N GLU A 168 -2.33 12.45 -3.40
CA GLU A 168 -1.33 13.41 -3.88
C GLU A 168 -2.03 14.56 -4.61
N ASP A 169 -1.51 15.78 -4.47
CA ASP A 169 -2.08 17.02 -5.05
C ASP A 169 -2.38 16.94 -6.55
N ILE A 170 -1.49 16.32 -7.33
CA ILE A 170 -1.62 16.25 -8.79
C ILE A 170 -2.90 15.52 -9.25
N ASP A 171 -3.41 14.56 -8.46
CA ASP A 171 -4.69 13.90 -8.75
C ASP A 171 -5.88 14.54 -8.02
N ASN A 172 -5.62 15.51 -7.15
CA ASN A 172 -6.60 16.13 -6.25
C ASN A 172 -6.45 17.66 -6.26
N PRO A 173 -6.62 18.31 -7.43
CA PRO A 173 -6.25 19.72 -7.63
C PRO A 173 -7.12 20.71 -6.82
N TRP A 174 -8.30 20.28 -6.36
CA TRP A 174 -9.16 21.04 -5.44
C TRP A 174 -8.43 21.47 -4.16
N ILE A 175 -7.30 20.81 -3.82
CA ILE A 175 -6.47 21.20 -2.69
C ILE A 175 -5.85 22.60 -2.85
N ASP A 176 -5.69 23.08 -4.08
CA ASP A 176 -5.15 24.42 -4.37
C ASP A 176 -6.12 25.56 -4.01
N ASP A 177 -7.41 25.26 -3.89
CA ASP A 177 -8.44 26.24 -3.50
C ASP A 177 -8.48 26.48 -1.98
N LEU A 178 -7.78 25.64 -1.20
CA LEU A 178 -7.68 25.81 0.26
C LEU A 178 -6.62 26.86 0.64
N PRO A 179 -6.69 27.46 1.85
CA PRO A 179 -5.60 28.28 2.37
C PRO A 179 -4.26 27.54 2.34
N GLU A 180 -3.17 28.22 1.98
CA GLU A 180 -1.84 27.62 1.70
C GLU A 180 -1.37 26.59 2.77
N ARG A 181 -1.52 26.93 4.05
CA ARG A 181 -1.17 26.06 5.19
C ARG A 181 -1.99 24.76 5.29
N GLU A 182 -3.14 24.69 4.63
CA GLU A 182 -4.08 23.56 4.65
C GLU A 182 -3.89 22.62 3.45
N GLN A 183 -3.06 23.03 2.48
CA GLN A 183 -2.88 22.34 1.19
C GLN A 183 -2.12 21.00 1.28
N HIS A 184 -1.76 20.53 2.49
CA HIS A 184 -1.12 19.23 2.74
C HIS A 184 -2.08 18.17 3.28
N PHE A 185 -3.38 18.30 2.98
CA PHE A 185 -4.45 17.38 3.40
C PHE A 185 -4.53 17.23 4.93
N LYS A 186 -4.05 18.24 5.69
CA LYS A 186 -3.94 18.17 7.15
C LYS A 186 -5.30 17.94 7.81
N HIS A 187 -6.29 18.65 7.30
CA HIS A 187 -7.66 18.69 7.79
C HIS A 187 -8.64 17.91 6.92
N LEU A 188 -8.13 17.13 5.96
CA LEU A 188 -8.96 16.26 5.14
C LEU A 188 -9.51 15.11 5.98
N CYS A 189 -10.83 15.02 6.01
CA CYS A 189 -11.60 13.90 6.49
C CYS A 189 -12.11 13.06 5.32
N PHE A 190 -12.21 11.77 5.56
CA PHE A 190 -12.75 10.79 4.65
C PHE A 190 -14.12 10.34 5.16
N ASP A 191 -15.14 10.62 4.37
CA ASP A 191 -16.48 10.07 4.55
C ASP A 191 -16.47 8.61 4.10
N LEU A 192 -16.72 7.71 5.04
CA LEU A 192 -16.56 6.29 4.79
C LEU A 192 -17.65 5.81 3.84
N PRO A 193 -17.28 5.10 2.75
CA PRO A 193 -18.29 4.50 1.91
C PRO A 193 -19.08 3.46 2.71
N ALA A 194 -20.41 3.47 2.56
CA ALA A 194 -21.29 2.46 3.15
C ALA A 194 -20.99 1.05 2.61
N ASP A 195 -20.49 0.96 1.37
CA ASP A 195 -20.07 -0.28 0.72
C ASP A 195 -18.70 -0.13 0.05
N PRO A 196 -17.73 -1.04 0.27
CA PRO A 196 -16.43 -1.01 -0.40
C PRO A 196 -16.46 -0.95 -1.93
N SER A 197 -17.56 -1.39 -2.58
CA SER A 197 -17.79 -1.27 -4.02
C SER A 197 -17.92 0.19 -4.50
N GLN A 198 -18.17 1.13 -3.61
CA GLN A 198 -18.15 2.57 -3.91
C GLN A 198 -16.72 3.09 -4.14
N ILE A 199 -15.69 2.32 -3.75
CA ILE A 199 -14.30 2.61 -4.09
C ILE A 199 -14.03 2.07 -5.49
N SER A 200 -13.97 2.97 -6.47
CA SER A 200 -13.70 2.62 -7.86
C SER A 200 -12.22 2.27 -8.04
N VAL A 201 -11.93 1.09 -8.58
CA VAL A 201 -10.58 0.72 -9.03
C VAL A 201 -10.45 1.17 -10.48
N LEU A 202 -9.57 2.14 -10.72
CA LEU A 202 -9.31 2.63 -12.07
C LEU A 202 -8.35 1.66 -12.80
N GLY A 203 -8.42 1.62 -14.13
CA GLY A 203 -7.47 0.84 -14.93
C GLY A 203 -6.02 1.29 -14.71
N GLN A 204 -5.06 0.47 -15.15
CA GLN A 204 -3.66 0.87 -15.14
C GLN A 204 -3.46 2.10 -16.04
N ASP A 205 -2.79 3.12 -15.52
CA ASP A 205 -2.41 4.29 -16.31
C ASP A 205 -1.13 4.05 -17.12
N SER A 206 -0.63 5.10 -17.78
CA SER A 206 0.60 5.03 -18.59
C SER A 206 1.85 4.64 -17.79
N ASP A 207 1.83 4.84 -16.48
CA ASP A 207 2.93 4.51 -15.57
C ASP A 207 2.76 3.09 -14.97
N GLY A 208 1.72 2.36 -15.39
CA GLY A 208 1.42 1.01 -14.93
C GLY A 208 0.82 0.96 -13.52
N ILE A 209 0.43 2.10 -12.93
CA ILE A 209 -0.16 2.11 -11.59
C ILE A 209 -1.69 2.02 -11.67
N ILE A 210 -2.27 1.36 -10.66
CA ILE A 210 -3.71 1.33 -10.46
C ILE A 210 -4.06 2.45 -9.49
N LYS A 211 -5.04 3.29 -9.83
CA LYS A 211 -5.55 4.34 -8.93
C LYS A 211 -6.87 3.90 -8.31
N LEU A 212 -7.19 4.44 -7.14
CA LEU A 212 -8.50 4.29 -6.52
C LEU A 212 -9.22 5.64 -6.52
N ARG A 213 -10.50 5.67 -6.87
CA ARG A 213 -11.33 6.87 -6.78
C ARG A 213 -12.51 6.65 -5.85
N VAL A 214 -12.78 7.61 -4.98
CA VAL A 214 -13.98 7.65 -4.15
C VAL A 214 -14.67 8.99 -4.41
N ALA A 215 -15.88 8.93 -4.95
CA ALA A 215 -16.61 10.12 -5.34
C ALA A 215 -17.20 10.83 -4.12
N ALA A 216 -17.12 12.15 -4.09
CA ALA A 216 -17.72 13.01 -3.06
C ALA A 216 -17.46 12.60 -1.60
N ALA A 217 -16.26 12.08 -1.31
CA ALA A 217 -15.92 11.52 0.00
C ALA A 217 -14.89 12.34 0.79
N GLY A 218 -14.31 13.37 0.18
CA GLY A 218 -13.35 14.26 0.82
C GLY A 218 -14.02 15.48 1.43
N TYR A 219 -13.81 15.70 2.72
CA TYR A 219 -14.34 16.88 3.42
C TYR A 219 -13.23 17.57 4.18
N THR A 220 -13.04 18.87 3.93
CA THR A 220 -12.06 19.68 4.63
C THR A 220 -12.68 20.23 5.91
N LEU A 221 -12.12 19.85 7.06
CA LEU A 221 -12.48 20.49 8.33
C LEU A 221 -11.85 21.88 8.40
N LYS A 222 -12.68 22.91 8.51
CA LYS A 222 -12.20 24.27 8.82
C LYS A 222 -11.84 24.36 10.30
N VAL A 223 -10.69 24.96 10.56
CA VAL A 223 -10.21 25.27 11.91
C VAL A 223 -10.08 26.79 12.02
N GLU A 224 -10.74 27.38 13.01
CA GLU A 224 -10.59 28.82 13.30
C GLU A 224 -9.21 29.11 13.94
N ASP A 225 -8.20 29.18 13.10
CA ASP A 225 -6.80 29.25 13.52
C ASP A 225 -6.40 30.52 14.28
N ALA A 226 -7.10 31.65 14.12
CA ALA A 226 -6.82 32.88 14.88
C ALA A 226 -6.92 32.66 16.39
N ARG A 227 -7.63 31.61 16.84
CA ARG A 227 -7.73 31.18 18.23
C ARG A 227 -7.18 29.77 18.46
N GLY A 228 -7.23 28.87 17.48
CA GLY A 228 -6.92 27.45 17.68
C GLY A 228 -5.45 27.06 17.92
N PHE A 229 -4.48 27.75 17.29
CA PHE A 229 -3.04 27.45 17.43
C PHE A 229 -2.28 28.42 18.35
N ALA A 230 -2.90 29.55 18.71
CA ALA A 230 -2.22 30.63 19.41
C ALA A 230 -2.13 30.44 20.93
N SER A 231 -2.61 29.34 21.53
CA SER A 231 -2.78 29.37 22.98
C SER A 231 -2.82 28.06 23.73
N ALA A 232 -1.81 27.85 24.56
CA ALA A 232 -2.00 27.34 25.92
C ALA A 232 -2.66 28.43 26.81
N PHE A 233 -3.78 29.02 26.37
CA PHE A 233 -4.59 29.96 27.13
C PHE A 233 -5.99 29.38 27.33
N GLU A 234 -6.63 29.79 28.42
CA GLU A 234 -8.01 29.44 28.75
C GLU A 234 -8.93 29.94 27.62
N GLN A 235 -9.62 29.00 26.96
CA GLN A 235 -10.68 29.31 26.02
C GLN A 235 -12.02 28.87 26.60
N ASP A 236 -13.01 29.74 26.57
CA ASP A 236 -14.38 29.42 27.00
C ASP A 236 -15.06 28.38 26.07
N LYS A 237 -14.49 28.15 24.89
CA LYS A 237 -14.97 27.19 23.88
C LYS A 237 -13.79 26.40 23.35
N GLN A 238 -13.95 25.08 23.24
CA GLN A 238 -12.96 24.26 22.53
C GLN A 238 -12.85 24.74 21.07
N PRO A 239 -11.64 24.79 20.48
CA PRO A 239 -11.49 25.01 19.05
C PRO A 239 -12.39 24.05 18.27
N GLY A 240 -13.36 24.62 17.56
CA GLY A 240 -14.34 23.86 16.80
C GLY A 240 -13.76 23.45 15.46
N PHE A 241 -14.07 22.23 15.05
CA PHE A 241 -13.97 21.82 13.65
C PHE A 241 -15.36 21.98 13.05
N TYR A 242 -15.48 22.66 11.92
CA TYR A 242 -16.73 22.64 11.16
C TYR A 242 -16.44 22.24 9.72
N GLU A 243 -17.37 21.48 9.17
CA GLU A 243 -17.34 21.07 7.78
C GLU A 243 -17.82 22.24 6.91
N GLU A 244 -17.12 22.52 5.82
CA GLU A 244 -17.64 23.45 4.82
C GLU A 244 -18.89 22.86 4.16
N ALA A 245 -20.00 23.62 4.16
CA ALA A 245 -21.21 23.21 3.47
C ALA A 245 -20.93 23.13 1.96
N GLY A 246 -21.05 21.93 1.39
CA GLY A 246 -20.76 21.69 -0.03
C GLY A 246 -20.95 20.23 -0.43
N GLN A 247 -20.78 19.95 -1.73
CA GLN A 247 -20.64 18.58 -2.22
C GLN A 247 -19.21 18.14 -1.93
N GLY A 248 -19.03 16.99 -1.25
CA GLY A 248 -17.69 16.47 -0.92
C GLY A 248 -16.78 16.39 -2.15
N HIS A 249 -15.47 16.42 -1.94
CA HIS A 249 -14.48 16.30 -3.01
C HIS A 249 -14.34 14.86 -3.45
N ASP A 250 -14.13 14.66 -4.75
CA ASP A 250 -13.61 13.40 -5.25
C ASP A 250 -12.19 13.19 -4.73
N LEU A 251 -11.93 11.99 -4.21
CA LEU A 251 -10.61 11.60 -3.75
C LEU A 251 -10.03 10.58 -4.71
N VAL A 252 -8.85 10.88 -5.25
CA VAL A 252 -8.06 9.97 -6.08
C VAL A 252 -6.79 9.58 -5.33
N PHE A 253 -6.61 8.28 -5.16
CA PHE A 253 -5.46 7.71 -4.47
C PHE A 253 -4.56 6.96 -5.44
N ILE A 254 -3.26 7.03 -5.19
CA ILE A 254 -2.21 6.32 -5.91
C ILE A 254 -1.45 5.37 -4.96
N PRO A 255 -0.73 4.35 -5.46
CA PRO A 255 0.12 3.52 -4.61
C PRO A 255 1.20 4.36 -3.91
N TYR A 256 1.37 4.17 -2.60
CA TYR A 256 2.28 4.96 -1.76
C TYR A 256 3.75 4.95 -2.22
N PHE A 257 4.21 3.84 -2.81
CA PHE A 257 5.56 3.76 -3.34
C PHE A 257 5.77 4.71 -4.53
N TYR A 258 4.69 5.08 -5.24
CA TYR A 258 4.69 5.89 -6.45
C TYR A 258 4.58 7.40 -6.19
N ARG A 259 4.20 7.82 -4.97
CA ARG A 259 4.11 9.25 -4.60
C ARG A 259 5.33 10.05 -5.05
N CYS A 260 5.17 11.31 -5.44
CA CYS A 260 6.26 12.27 -5.66
C CYS A 260 7.21 11.88 -6.83
N ASN A 261 6.76 11.03 -7.76
CA ASN A 261 7.51 10.66 -8.99
C ASN A 261 7.11 11.52 -10.19
N ARG A 262 5.96 12.18 -10.14
CA ARG A 262 5.35 12.86 -11.29
C ARG A 262 5.78 14.31 -11.32
N LYS A 263 6.10 14.80 -12.53
CA LYS A 263 6.40 16.23 -12.74
C LYS A 263 5.17 17.06 -12.41
N GLY A 264 5.36 18.17 -11.69
CA GLY A 264 4.28 19.08 -11.30
C GLY A 264 3.63 18.80 -9.95
N THR A 265 4.01 17.72 -9.26
CA THR A 265 3.70 17.57 -7.82
C THR A 265 4.30 18.72 -7.03
N LYS A 266 3.54 19.28 -6.08
CA LYS A 266 4.01 20.28 -5.09
C LYS A 266 4.41 19.60 -3.78
N GLY A 267 4.61 18.27 -3.81
CA GLY A 267 5.05 17.48 -2.65
C GLY A 267 3.97 17.29 -1.58
N ARG A 268 2.70 17.55 -1.90
CA ARG A 268 1.59 17.40 -0.95
C ARG A 268 1.04 15.98 -1.02
N MET A 269 1.13 15.25 0.08
CA MET A 269 0.73 13.85 0.13
C MET A 269 0.29 13.41 1.53
N ARG A 270 -0.65 12.47 1.59
CA ARG A 270 -1.09 11.85 2.84
C ARG A 270 -1.62 10.43 2.64
N THR A 271 -1.21 9.50 3.50
CA THR A 271 -1.60 8.07 3.44
C THR A 271 -2.83 7.76 4.30
N SER A 272 -2.92 8.41 5.46
CA SER A 272 -3.95 8.16 6.45
C SER A 272 -4.81 9.40 6.64
N LEU A 273 -6.12 9.27 6.52
CA LEU A 273 -7.10 10.37 6.64
C LEU A 273 -7.91 10.23 7.92
N ARG A 274 -8.39 11.34 8.47
CA ARG A 274 -9.33 11.28 9.60
C ARG A 274 -10.66 10.72 9.09
N VAL A 275 -11.34 9.91 9.88
CA VAL A 275 -12.72 9.50 9.56
C VAL A 275 -13.64 10.69 9.82
N LYS A 276 -14.56 10.97 8.89
CA LYS A 276 -15.62 11.96 9.10
C LYS A 276 -16.50 11.50 10.28
N PRO A 277 -16.69 12.34 11.32
CA PRO A 277 -17.52 11.99 12.48
C PRO A 277 -18.97 11.66 12.12
#